data_AF-A0A2T5HAH4-F1
#
_entry.id   AF-A0A2T5HAH4-F1
#
_cell.length_a   1.000
_cell.length_b   1.000
_cell.length_c   1.000
_cell.angle_alpha   90.00
_cell.angle_beta   90.00
_cell.angle_gamma   90.00
#
_symmetry.space_group_name_H-M   'P 1'
#
loop_
_entity.id
_entity.type
_entity.pdbx_description
1 polymer ?
#
loop_
_entity_poly.entity_id
_entity_poly.type
_entity_poly.pdbx_seq_one_letter_code
_entity_poly.pdbx_strand_id
1 'polypeptide(L)'
;MLDDRKRKKDKITILLAQAFISCIMAFLMTLIVSELIPGFQEGFTPGWPREWLTRYITAWPIAFVLSLGVGPIAFFLSHAVMGRLMPE
;
A
#
# COMPACT_ATOMS: atom_id res chain seq x y z
N MET A 1 -10.90 19.21 25.11
CA MET A 1 -10.23 18.12 25.85
C MET A 1 -10.83 16.73 25.63
N LEU A 2 -12.13 16.49 25.87
CA LEU A 2 -12.73 15.16 25.58
C LEU A 2 -12.85 14.87 24.07
N ASP A 3 -13.15 15.89 23.26
CA ASP A 3 -13.28 15.77 21.79
C ASP A 3 -11.93 15.47 21.09
N ASP A 4 -10.84 16.09 21.54
CA ASP A 4 -9.49 15.94 20.98
C ASP A 4 -8.96 14.49 21.07
N ARG A 5 -9.29 13.80 22.16
CA ARG A 5 -8.90 12.39 22.40
C ARG A 5 -9.61 11.44 21.45
N LYS A 6 -10.87 11.74 21.09
CA LYS A 6 -11.67 10.94 20.17
C LYS A 6 -11.12 11.04 18.75
N ARG A 7 -10.88 12.27 18.28
CA ARG A 7 -10.27 12.55 16.96
C ARG A 7 -8.89 11.92 16.78
N LYS A 8 -8.05 11.87 17.83
CA LYS A 8 -6.73 11.21 17.76
C LYS A 8 -6.85 9.70 17.61
N LYS A 9 -7.78 9.03 18.32
CA LYS A 9 -8.00 7.59 18.20
C LYS A 9 -8.44 7.22 16.79
N ASP A 10 -9.36 7.98 16.19
CA ASP A 10 -9.86 7.68 14.84
C ASP A 10 -8.74 7.77 13.79
N LYS A 11 -7.88 8.79 13.87
CA LYS A 11 -6.72 8.93 12.97
C LYS A 11 -5.71 7.81 13.13
N ILE A 12 -5.41 7.42 14.37
CA ILE A 12 -4.51 6.30 14.67
C ILE A 12 -5.09 5.00 14.13
N THR A 13 -6.40 4.76 14.30
CA THR A 13 -7.10 3.59 13.76
C THR A 13 -7.02 3.56 12.23
N ILE A 14 -7.23 4.69 11.55
CA ILE A 14 -7.11 4.77 10.08
C ILE A 14 -5.68 4.49 9.63
N LEU A 15 -4.68 5.05 10.32
CA LEU A 15 -3.27 4.82 10.04
C LEU A 15 -2.87 3.35 10.21
N LEU A 16 -3.30 2.73 11.31
CA LEU A 16 -3.11 1.31 11.59
C LEU A 16 -3.81 0.47 10.52
N ALA A 17 -5.05 0.78 10.18
CA ALA A 17 -5.79 0.08 9.13
C ALA A 17 -5.05 0.17 7.79
N GLN A 18 -4.53 1.33 7.40
CA GLN A 18 -3.71 1.47 6.19
C GLN A 18 -2.41 0.66 6.27
N ALA A 19 -1.75 0.62 7.42
CA ALA A 19 -0.56 -0.23 7.62
C ALA A 19 -0.89 -1.71 7.41
N PHE A 20 -2.00 -2.19 7.99
CA PHE A 20 -2.45 -3.57 7.83
C PHE A 20 -2.89 -3.88 6.39
N ILE A 21 -3.64 -2.99 5.75
CA ILE A 21 -4.10 -3.17 4.36
C ILE A 21 -2.91 -3.20 3.40
N SER A 22 -1.95 -2.26 3.52
CA SER A 22 -0.74 -2.25 2.68
C SER A 22 0.15 -3.47 2.93
N CYS A 23 0.24 -3.94 4.18
CA CYS A 23 0.91 -5.19 4.56
C CYS A 23 0.30 -6.40 3.85
N ILE A 24 -1.02 -6.62 4.00
CA ILE A 24 -1.72 -7.76 3.41
C ILE A 24 -1.73 -7.70 1.88
N MET A 25 -1.95 -6.52 1.29
CA MET A 25 -1.95 -6.35 -0.16
C MET A 25 -0.57 -6.56 -0.78
N ALA A 26 0.48 -6.00 -0.17
CA ALA A 26 1.86 -6.25 -0.63
C ALA A 26 2.18 -7.74 -0.50
N PHE A 27 1.80 -8.39 0.60
CA PHE A 27 2.02 -9.82 0.79
C PHE A 27 1.37 -10.66 -0.31
N LEU A 28 0.08 -10.43 -0.57
CA LEU A 28 -0.69 -11.14 -1.59
C LEU A 28 -0.14 -10.90 -2.99
N MET A 29 0.11 -9.64 -3.38
CA MET A 29 0.64 -9.33 -4.71
C MET A 29 2.03 -9.90 -4.92
N THR A 30 2.93 -9.78 -3.94
CA THR A 30 4.29 -10.30 -4.09
C THR A 30 4.26 -11.83 -4.14
N LEU A 31 3.40 -12.49 -3.36
CA LEU A 31 3.25 -13.95 -3.38
C LEU A 31 2.67 -14.46 -4.69
N ILE A 32 1.61 -13.82 -5.19
CA ILE A 32 0.96 -14.23 -6.44
C ILE A 32 1.87 -13.95 -7.64
N VAL A 33 2.41 -12.74 -7.74
CA VAL A 33 3.15 -12.28 -8.93
C VAL A 33 4.58 -12.82 -8.97
N SER A 34 5.32 -12.84 -7.85
CA SER A 34 6.71 -13.31 -7.87
C SER A 34 6.84 -14.83 -7.82
N GLU A 35 5.86 -15.56 -7.28
CA GLU A 35 6.05 -16.98 -6.97
C GLU A 35 4.94 -17.88 -7.48
N LEU A 36 3.68 -17.52 -7.25
CA LEU A 36 2.56 -18.39 -7.63
C LEU A 36 2.45 -18.51 -9.15
N ILE A 37 2.44 -17.38 -9.87
CA ILE A 37 2.38 -17.37 -11.34
C ILE A 37 3.58 -18.09 -11.97
N PRO A 38 4.85 -17.71 -11.70
CA PRO A 38 6.00 -18.40 -12.29
C PRO A 38 6.16 -19.84 -11.77
N GLY A 39 5.82 -20.13 -10.51
CA GLY A 39 5.88 -21.49 -9.96
C GLY A 39 4.88 -22.45 -10.59
N PHE A 40 3.70 -21.97 -11.00
CA PHE A 40 2.72 -22.77 -11.76
C PHE A 40 3.10 -22.97 -13.24
N GLN A 41 3.88 -22.06 -13.83
CA GLN A 41 4.26 -22.12 -15.24
C GLN A 41 5.58 -22.85 -15.47
N GLU A 42 6.59 -22.56 -14.66
CA GLU A 42 7.99 -22.98 -14.85
C GLU A 42 8.48 -23.94 -13.76
N GLY A 43 7.71 -24.10 -12.68
CA GLY A 43 8.05 -24.91 -11.51
C GLY A 43 8.66 -24.08 -10.37
N PHE A 44 8.42 -24.52 -9.12
CA PHE A 44 8.95 -23.83 -7.94
C PHE A 44 10.47 -24.02 -7.82
N THR A 45 11.20 -22.91 -7.93
CA THR A 45 12.67 -22.92 -7.81
C THR A 45 13.10 -23.14 -6.35
N PRO A 46 14.10 -23.99 -6.05
CA PRO A 46 14.62 -24.15 -4.69
C PRO A 46 15.20 -22.82 -4.18
N GLY A 47 14.64 -22.30 -3.07
CA GLY A 47 15.02 -20.99 -2.50
C GLY A 47 13.99 -19.87 -2.72
N TRP A 48 12.92 -20.15 -3.46
CA TRP A 48 11.82 -19.22 -3.72
C TRP A 48 11.22 -18.51 -2.49
N PRO A 49 11.06 -19.15 -1.30
CA PRO A 49 10.46 -18.47 -0.16
C PRO A 49 11.37 -17.36 0.39
N ARG A 50 12.69 -17.49 0.22
CA ARG A 50 13.68 -16.50 0.67
C ARG A 50 13.66 -15.27 -0.24
N GLU A 51 13.64 -15.51 -1.55
CA GLU A 51 13.56 -14.47 -2.58
C GLU A 51 12.26 -13.66 -2.41
N TRP A 52 11.13 -14.35 -2.30
CA TRP A 52 9.83 -13.78 -2.01
C TRP A 52 9.81 -12.94 -0.73
N LEU A 53 10.33 -13.48 0.38
CA LEU A 53 10.32 -12.77 1.65
C LEU A 53 11.18 -11.51 1.58
N THR A 54 12.31 -11.56 0.86
CA THR A 54 13.18 -10.41 0.63
C THR A 54 12.46 -9.32 -0.16
N ARG A 55 11.76 -9.69 -1.25
CA ARG A 55 10.94 -8.79 -2.06
C ARG A 55 9.76 -8.20 -1.29
N TYR A 56 9.11 -9.01 -0.46
CA TYR A 56 8.00 -8.57 0.38
C TYR A 56 8.45 -7.54 1.43
N ILE A 57 9.54 -7.83 2.16
CA ILE A 57 10.08 -6.94 3.19
C ILE A 57 10.61 -5.63 2.57
N THR A 58 11.14 -5.66 1.35
CA THR A 58 11.58 -4.44 0.66
C THR A 58 10.41 -3.63 0.09
N ALA A 59 9.39 -4.28 -0.47
CA ALA A 59 8.23 -3.61 -1.05
C ALA A 59 7.27 -3.03 -0.01
N TRP A 60 7.11 -3.70 1.14
CA TRP A 60 6.20 -3.27 2.21
C TRP A 60 6.43 -1.82 2.72
N PRO A 61 7.65 -1.39 3.12
CA PRO A 61 7.87 -0.03 3.58
C PRO A 61 7.61 1.00 2.48
N ILE A 62 7.92 0.66 1.22
CA ILE A 62 7.65 1.53 0.07
C ILE A 62 6.13 1.72 -0.11
N ALA A 63 5.36 0.62 -0.07
CA ALA A 63 3.91 0.65 -0.18
C ALA A 63 3.24 1.40 0.98
N PHE A 64 3.78 1.27 2.19
CA PHE A 64 3.30 2.00 3.37
C PHE A 64 3.56 3.50 3.24
N VAL A 65 4.78 3.90 2.89
CA VAL A 65 5.14 5.32 2.67
C VAL A 65 4.31 5.93 1.54
N LEU A 66 4.12 5.20 0.44
CA LEU A 66 3.23 5.62 -0.64
C LEU A 66 1.78 5.74 -0.17
N SER A 67 1.28 4.83 0.65
CA SER A 67 -0.08 4.90 1.22
C SER A 67 -0.30 6.16 2.06
N LEU A 68 0.73 6.63 2.78
CA LEU A 68 0.68 7.91 3.50
C LEU A 68 0.68 9.11 2.56
N GLY A 69 1.45 9.04 1.47
CA GLY A 69 1.54 10.11 0.47
C GLY A 69 0.35 10.18 -0.50
N VAL A 70 -0.33 9.06 -0.75
CA VAL A 70 -1.46 8.98 -1.71
C VAL A 70 -2.61 9.89 -1.30
N GLY A 71 -2.87 10.08 0.00
CA GLY A 71 -3.89 11.01 0.48
C GLY A 71 -3.72 12.43 -0.07
N PRO A 72 -2.65 13.16 0.30
CA PRO A 72 -2.43 14.52 -0.21
C PRO A 72 -2.22 14.57 -1.73
N ILE A 73 -1.57 13.56 -2.32
CA ILE A 73 -1.32 13.51 -3.78
C ILE A 73 -2.65 13.36 -4.56
N ALA A 74 -3.56 12.51 -4.09
CA ALA A 74 -4.86 12.32 -4.74
C ALA A 74 -5.70 13.60 -4.69
N PHE A 75 -5.75 14.27 -3.54
CA PHE A 75 -6.44 15.57 -3.44
C PHE A 75 -5.82 16.64 -4.33
N PHE A 76 -4.49 16.71 -4.41
CA PHE A 76 -3.79 17.64 -5.30
C PHE A 76 -4.09 17.35 -6.78
N LEU A 77 -4.03 16.09 -7.19
CA LEU A 77 -4.35 15.67 -8.56
C LEU A 77 -5.82 15.95 -8.91
N SER A 78 -6.76 15.63 -8.01
CA SER A 78 -8.17 15.97 -8.21
C SER A 78 -8.38 17.46 -8.40
N HIS A 79 -7.71 18.30 -7.61
CA HIS A 79 -7.80 19.75 -7.74
C HIS A 79 -7.18 20.26 -9.06
N ALA A 80 -6.04 19.72 -9.45
CA ALA A 80 -5.37 20.07 -10.70
C ALA A 80 -6.19 19.68 -11.95
N VAL A 81 -6.88 18.54 -11.90
CA VAL A 81 -7.78 18.10 -12.99
C VAL A 81 -9.05 18.94 -13.02
N MET A 82 -9.66 19.24 -11.87
CA MET A 82 -10.86 20.09 -11.80
C MET A 82 -10.59 21.48 -12.36
N GLY A 83 -9.44 22.08 -12.03
CA GLY A 83 -9.01 23.38 -12.57
C GLY A 83 -8.69 23.38 -14.06
N ARG A 84 -8.53 22.23 -14.71
CA ARG A 84 -8.37 22.12 -16.17
C ARG A 84 -9.66 21.82 -16.91
N LEU A 85 -10.68 21.24 -16.26
CA LEU A 85 -11.95 20.86 -16.88
C LEU A 85 -13.00 21.99 -16.85
N MET A 86 -12.90 22.93 -15.92
CA MET A 86 -13.72 24.15 -15.90
C MET A 86 -12.82 25.39 -15.86
N PRO A 87 -12.27 25.82 -17.01
CA PRO A 87 -11.76 27.17 -17.16
C PRO A 87 -12.96 28.12 -17.30
N GLU A 88 -13.21 28.92 -16.26
CA GLU A 88 -14.01 30.16 -16.40
C GLU A 88 -13.17 31.28 -17.05
#